data_AF-A0A1W6UD63-F1
#
_entry.id   AF-A0A1W6UD63-F1
#
_cell.length_a   1.000
_cell.length_b   1.000
_cell.length_c   1.000
_cell.angle_alpha   90.00
_cell.angle_beta   90.00
_cell.angle_gamma   90.00
#
_symmetry.space_group_name_H-M   'P 1'
#
loop_
_entity.id
_entity.type
_entity.pdbx_description
1 polymer ?
#
loop_
_entity_poly.entity_id
_entity_poly.type
_entity_poly.pdbx_seq_one_letter_code
_entity_poly.pdbx_strand_id
1 'polypeptide(L)'
;MITALYANILAILIIWLAVQVIKQRRLNQIAYADGGVEALQITRSAQSNATEYIPITLILMALLEFNSAYPTWIHLTGIIFVIGRVIHAKGILKKDLKKAH
;
A
#
# COMPACT_ATOMS: atom_id res chain seq x y z
N MET A 1 12.96 17.87 -2.77
CA MET A 1 11.63 17.53 -2.26
C MET A 1 11.71 16.24 -1.46
N ILE A 2 11.60 16.33 -0.14
CA ILE A 2 11.59 15.19 0.79
C ILE A 2 10.39 14.28 0.51
N THR A 3 9.23 14.86 0.19
CA THR A 3 8.01 14.10 -0.13
C THR A 3 8.21 13.15 -1.32
N ALA A 4 9.01 13.56 -2.32
CA ALA A 4 9.28 12.74 -3.50
C ALA A 4 10.04 11.45 -3.16
N LEU A 5 10.89 11.45 -2.13
CA LEU A 5 11.56 10.23 -1.65
C LEU A 5 10.53 9.21 -1.14
N TYR A 6 9.61 9.65 -0.27
CA TYR A 6 8.56 8.79 0.28
C TYR A 6 7.58 8.34 -0.81
N ALA A 7 7.28 9.19 -1.79
CA ALA A 7 6.44 8.84 -2.93
C ALA A 7 7.02 7.65 -3.71
N ASN A 8 8.32 7.65 -4.00
CA ASN A 8 8.98 6.55 -4.71
C ASN A 8 8.97 5.24 -3.88
N ILE A 9 9.24 5.32 -2.58
CA ILE A 9 9.21 4.14 -1.69
C ILE A 9 7.79 3.53 -1.66
N LEU A 10 6.77 4.37 -1.52
CA LEU A 10 5.38 3.93 -1.46
C LEU A 10 4.87 3.45 -2.83
N ALA A 11 5.36 4.00 -3.93
CA ALA A 11 5.07 3.52 -5.28
C ALA A 11 5.57 2.08 -5.48
N ILE A 12 6.79 1.77 -5.00
CA ILE A 12 7.31 0.39 -5.02
C ILE A 12 6.40 -0.55 -4.23
N LEU A 13 5.88 -0.12 -3.08
CA LEU A 13 4.93 -0.90 -2.30
C LEU A 13 3.61 -1.17 -3.05
N ILE A 14 3.05 -0.14 -3.72
CA ILE A 14 1.83 -0.28 -4.54
C ILE A 14 2.07 -1.26 -5.69
N ILE A 15 3.21 -1.15 -6.38
CA ILE A 15 3.59 -2.06 -7.47
C ILE A 15 3.69 -3.49 -6.95
N TRP A 16 4.34 -3.70 -5.81
CA TRP A 16 4.45 -5.02 -5.20
C TRP A 16 3.07 -5.62 -4.87
N LEU A 17 2.15 -4.83 -4.29
CA LEU A 17 0.78 -5.27 -4.03
C LEU A 17 0.01 -5.60 -5.32
N ALA A 18 0.18 -4.80 -6.37
CA ALA A 18 -0.42 -5.05 -7.68
C ALA A 18 0.06 -6.39 -8.26
N VAL A 19 1.36 -6.70 -8.15
CA VAL A 19 1.92 -7.99 -8.58
C VAL A 19 1.30 -9.16 -7.80
N GLN A 20 1.06 -9.01 -6.49
CA GLN A 20 0.37 -10.05 -5.72
C GLN A 20 -1.06 -10.28 -6.22
N VAL A 21 -1.82 -9.22 -6.53
CA VAL A 21 -3.17 -9.35 -7.11
C VAL A 21 -3.12 -10.06 -8.46
N ILE A 22 -2.20 -9.67 -9.35
CA ILE A 22 -2.02 -10.32 -10.66
C ILE A 22 -1.71 -11.80 -10.50
N LYS A 23 -0.81 -12.15 -9.56
CA LYS A 23 -0.49 -13.55 -9.25
C LYS A 23 -1.73 -14.33 -8.81
N GLN A 24 -2.53 -13.78 -7.91
CA GLN A 24 -3.77 -14.44 -7.45
C GLN A 24 -4.81 -14.58 -8.56
N ARG A 25 -4.97 -13.57 -9.43
CA ARG A 25 -5.86 -13.66 -10.60
C ARG A 25 -5.46 -14.77 -11.55
N ARG A 26 -4.15 -14.88 -11.84
CA ARG A 26 -3.62 -15.91 -12.73
C ARG A 26 -3.74 -17.31 -12.13
N LEU A 27 -3.50 -17.46 -10.83
CA LEU A 27 -3.63 -18.74 -10.14
C LEU A 27 -5.08 -19.26 -10.17
N ASN A 28 -6.04 -18.37 -9.95
CA ASN A 28 -7.46 -18.75 -9.84
C ASN A 28 -8.22 -18.60 -11.17
N GLN A 29 -7.57 -18.17 -12.25
CA GLN A 29 -8.18 -17.92 -13.58
C GLN A 29 -9.37 -16.94 -13.54
N ILE A 30 -9.28 -15.89 -12.72
CA ILE A 30 -10.36 -14.90 -12.52
C ILE A 30 -10.00 -13.58 -13.20
N ALA A 31 -10.80 -13.22 -14.22
CA ALA A 31 -10.63 -11.97 -14.95
C ALA A 31 -11.17 -10.74 -14.18
N TYR A 32 -12.36 -10.85 -13.59
CA TYR A 32 -13.08 -9.72 -12.97
C TYR A 32 -13.48 -10.00 -11.52
N ALA A 33 -13.66 -8.94 -10.73
CA ALA A 33 -13.97 -9.02 -9.30
C ALA A 33 -12.97 -9.89 -8.53
N ASP A 34 -13.45 -10.68 -7.57
CA ASP A 34 -12.69 -11.62 -6.73
C ASP A 34 -13.09 -13.09 -6.98
N GLY A 35 -14.14 -13.36 -7.76
CA GLY A 35 -14.62 -14.70 -8.11
C GLY A 35 -14.93 -15.58 -6.89
N GLY A 36 -15.24 -14.97 -5.74
CA GLY A 36 -15.47 -15.69 -4.48
C GLY A 36 -14.21 -16.27 -3.82
N VAL A 37 -13.01 -15.98 -4.36
CA VAL A 37 -11.74 -16.46 -3.80
C VAL A 37 -11.29 -15.53 -2.68
N GLU A 38 -11.32 -16.02 -1.44
CA GLU A 38 -10.95 -15.26 -0.23
C GLU A 38 -9.55 -14.63 -0.36
N ALA A 39 -8.57 -15.38 -0.85
CA ALA A 39 -7.20 -14.88 -1.03
C ALA A 39 -7.11 -13.70 -2.03
N LEU A 40 -7.91 -13.73 -3.10
CA LEU A 40 -7.96 -12.64 -4.08
C LEU A 40 -8.70 -11.43 -3.48
N GLN A 41 -9.75 -11.65 -2.71
CA GLN A 41 -10.47 -10.59 -1.98
C GLN A 41 -9.55 -9.88 -0.99
N ILE A 42 -8.78 -10.63 -0.20
CA ILE A 42 -7.84 -10.10 0.80
C ILE A 42 -6.72 -9.31 0.11
N THR A 43 -6.08 -9.90 -0.92
CA THR A 43 -5.00 -9.23 -1.65
C THR A 43 -5.48 -7.96 -2.36
N ARG A 44 -6.68 -7.99 -2.96
CA ARG A 44 -7.30 -6.81 -3.59
C ARG A 44 -7.63 -5.73 -2.57
N SER A 45 -8.11 -6.11 -1.39
CA SER A 45 -8.39 -5.17 -0.29
C SER A 45 -7.14 -4.46 0.20
N ALA A 46 -6.01 -5.18 0.30
CA ALA A 46 -4.71 -4.58 0.61
C ALA A 46 -4.26 -3.57 -0.46
N GLN A 47 -4.40 -3.91 -1.75
CA GLN A 47 -4.05 -3.00 -2.84
C GLN A 47 -4.95 -1.76 -2.87
N SER A 48 -6.28 -1.93 -2.77
CA SER A 48 -7.26 -0.83 -2.78
C SER A 48 -6.95 0.17 -1.67
N ASN A 49 -6.73 -0.34 -0.45
CA ASN A 49 -6.36 0.48 0.70
C ASN A 49 -5.04 1.23 0.46
N ALA A 50 -4.04 0.61 -0.14
CA ALA A 50 -2.80 1.31 -0.49
C ALA A 50 -3.07 2.44 -1.50
N THR A 51 -3.83 2.17 -2.57
CA THR A 51 -4.11 3.15 -3.62
C THR A 51 -5.06 4.27 -3.20
N GLU A 52 -5.88 4.08 -2.17
CA GLU A 52 -6.76 5.12 -1.63
C GLU A 52 -6.01 6.07 -0.69
N TYR A 53 -5.20 5.52 0.22
CA TYR A 53 -4.61 6.32 1.28
C TYR A 53 -3.23 6.89 0.93
N ILE A 54 -2.42 6.20 0.13
CA ILE A 54 -1.07 6.69 -0.20
C ILE A 54 -1.13 8.02 -0.97
N PRO A 55 -1.95 8.18 -2.04
CA PRO A 55 -1.97 9.42 -2.80
C PRO A 55 -2.43 10.61 -1.96
N ILE A 56 -3.51 10.46 -1.18
CA ILE A 56 -4.00 11.56 -0.34
C ILE A 56 -2.96 11.95 0.72
N THR A 57 -2.27 10.99 1.34
CA THR A 57 -1.19 11.30 2.28
C THR A 57 -0.01 11.99 1.62
N LEU A 58 0.41 11.56 0.43
CA LEU A 58 1.49 12.20 -0.33
C LEU A 58 1.14 13.64 -0.73
N ILE A 59 -0.12 13.89 -1.12
CA ILE A 59 -0.61 15.25 -1.40
C ILE A 59 -0.51 16.12 -0.14
N LEU A 60 -0.99 15.63 1.01
CA LEU A 60 -0.92 16.37 2.27
C LEU A 60 0.53 16.62 2.73
N MET A 61 1.43 15.66 2.53
CA MET A 61 2.87 15.83 2.80
C MET A 61 3.50 16.87 1.87
N ALA A 62 3.15 16.86 0.58
CA ALA A 62 3.65 17.84 -0.39
C ALA A 62 3.17 19.24 -0.05
N LEU A 63 1.90 19.38 0.39
CA LEU A 63 1.36 20.65 0.88
C LEU A 63 2.09 21.11 2.14
N LEU A 64 2.37 20.21 3.07
CA LEU A 64 3.14 20.51 4.29
C LEU A 64 4.56 21.00 3.95
N GLU A 65 5.23 20.35 3.01
CA GLU A 65 6.55 20.75 2.50
C GLU A 65 6.49 22.10 1.77
N PHE A 66 5.46 22.33 0.95
CA PHE A 66 5.26 23.59 0.23
C PHE A 66 5.05 24.78 1.19
N ASN A 67 4.40 24.55 2.33
CA ASN A 67 4.24 25.54 3.40
C ASN A 67 5.51 25.76 4.24
N SER A 68 6.68 25.25 3.80
CA SER A 68 7.97 25.41 4.49
C SER A 68 7.97 24.89 5.93
N ALA A 69 7.20 23.84 6.21
CA ALA A 69 7.24 23.17 7.50
C ALA A 69 8.64 22.62 7.79
N TYR A 70 8.99 22.51 9.09
CA TYR A 70 10.28 21.96 9.48
C TYR A 70 10.48 20.55 8.88
N PRO A 71 11.63 20.27 8.23
CA PRO A 71 11.92 18.97 7.62
C PRO A 71 11.68 17.78 8.55
N THR A 72 11.93 17.95 9.85
CA THR A 72 11.71 16.93 10.88
C THR A 72 10.28 16.38 10.88
N TRP A 73 9.26 17.24 10.73
CA TRP A 73 7.86 16.81 10.71
C TRP A 73 7.51 16.03 9.45
N ILE A 74 8.10 16.40 8.31
CA ILE A 74 7.91 15.71 7.04
C ILE A 74 8.57 14.32 7.09
N HIS A 75 9.76 14.22 7.67
CA HIS A 75 10.42 12.92 7.84
C HIS A 75 9.68 12.02 8.83
N LEU A 76 9.24 12.56 9.97
CA LEU A 76 8.50 11.81 10.98
C LEU A 76 7.20 11.25 10.42
N THR A 77 6.41 12.08 9.74
CA THR A 77 5.17 11.65 9.08
C THR A 77 5.44 10.60 7.99
N GLY A 78 6.43 10.83 7.13
CA GLY A 78 6.79 9.89 6.06
C GLY A 78 7.25 8.53 6.58
N ILE A 79 8.12 8.49 7.60
CA ILE A 79 8.62 7.25 8.20
C ILE A 79 7.50 6.46 8.86
N ILE A 80 6.70 7.12 9.72
CA ILE A 80 5.58 6.47 10.42
C ILE A 80 4.59 5.90 9.40
N PHE A 81 4.29 6.66 8.34
CA PHE A 81 3.37 6.22 7.32
C PHE A 81 3.89 5.02 6.53
N VAL A 82 5.15 5.04 6.10
CA VAL A 82 5.77 3.90 5.39
C VAL A 82 5.76 2.65 6.27
N ILE A 83 6.20 2.75 7.52
CA ILE A 83 6.23 1.62 8.45
C ILE A 83 4.82 1.06 8.66
N GLY A 84 3.84 1.93 8.93
CA GLY A 84 2.45 1.53 9.09
C GLY A 84 1.90 0.78 7.88
N ARG A 85 2.22 1.25 6.66
CA ARG A 85 1.79 0.60 5.41
C ARG A 85 2.44 -0.75 5.20
N VAL A 86 3.74 -0.88 5.48
CA VAL A 86 4.45 -2.16 5.37
C VAL A 86 3.91 -3.18 6.38
N ILE A 87 3.67 -2.78 7.63
CA ILE A 87 3.08 -3.64 8.66
C ILE A 87 1.66 -4.07 8.25
N HIS A 88 0.83 -3.13 7.80
CA HIS A 88 -0.54 -3.41 7.38
C HIS A 88 -0.57 -4.38 6.18
N ALA A 89 0.23 -4.12 5.15
CA ALA A 89 0.32 -4.98 3.97
C ALA A 89 0.78 -6.40 4.33
N LYS A 90 1.81 -6.54 5.17
CA LYS A 90 2.29 -7.85 5.65
C LYS A 90 1.27 -8.54 6.56
N GLY A 91 0.57 -7.79 7.42
CA GLY A 91 -0.44 -8.33 8.33
C GLY A 91 -1.65 -8.90 7.60
N ILE A 92 -2.10 -8.21 6.55
CA ILE A 92 -3.19 -8.69 5.69
C ILE A 92 -2.74 -9.93 4.91
N LEU A 93 -1.57 -9.88 4.25
CA LEU A 93 -1.07 -11.02 3.48
C LEU A 93 -0.73 -12.24 4.35
N LYS A 94 -0.37 -12.04 5.63
CA LYS A 94 -0.11 -13.16 6.57
C LYS A 94 -1.40 -13.80 7.08
N LYS A 95 -2.53 -13.07 7.09
CA LYS A 95 -3.85 -13.67 7.35
C LYS A 95 -4.25 -14.65 6.25
N ASP A 96 -3.85 -14.43 5.00
CA ASP A 96 -4.01 -15.44 3.93
C ASP A 96 -3.26 -16.74 4.26
N LEU A 97 -2.03 -16.65 4.78
CA LEU A 97 -1.19 -17.83 5.04
C LEU A 97 -1.66 -18.68 6.24
N LYS A 98 -2.32 -18.08 7.24
CA LYS A 98 -2.72 -18.81 8.46
C LYS A 98 -4.06 -19.54 8.35
N LYS A 99 -4.89 -19.23 7.36
CA LYS A 99 -6.19 -19.89 7.15
C LYS A 99 -6.16 -21.05 6.15
N ALA A 100 -5.02 -21.27 5.49
CA ALA A 100 -4.83 -22.39 4.56
C ALA A 100 -4.43 -23.72 5.25
N HIS A 101 -4.61 -23.82 6.57
CA HIS A 101 -4.33 -25.01 7.38
C HIS A 101 -5.57 -25.42 8.18
#